data_AF-A0A918ML84-F1
#
_entry.id   AF-A0A918ML84-F1
#
_cell.length_a   1.000
_cell.length_b   1.000
_cell.length_c   1.000
_cell.angle_alpha   90.00
_cell.angle_beta   90.00
_cell.angle_gamma   90.00
#
_symmetry.space_group_name_H-M   'P 1'
#
loop_
_entity.id
_entity.type
_entity.pdbx_description
1 polymer ?
#
loop_
_entity_poly.entity_id
_entity_poly.type
_entity_poly.pdbx_seq_one_letter_code
_entity_poly.pdbx_strand_id
1 'polypeptide(L)'
;MTFTTNKRALNSAFAINTDGSIIPLKLVTQKENFQVEALSHLDLFHKYFYNIDASNYERNLKKALWLGNSSVDNLYRQKKADGVYNRLLQYSLVQKVLSIDSQIEEQNGNFIFRTVTVFEINRGSIIDTYELVSTGNLIIVDRNFPNNPHGLLITNYFENTLKKLNDEN
;
A
#
# COMPACT_ATOMS: atom_id res chain seq x y z
N MET A 1 -4.75 13.74 49.94
CA MET A 1 -5.22 14.61 48.83
C MET A 1 -5.48 13.72 47.63
N THR A 2 -6.75 13.42 47.36
CA THR A 2 -7.16 12.40 46.39
C THR A 2 -7.47 13.07 45.06
N PHE A 3 -6.52 13.03 44.12
CA PHE A 3 -6.75 13.53 42.76
C PHE A 3 -7.58 12.51 41.98
N THR A 4 -8.91 12.57 42.14
CA THR A 4 -9.85 11.84 41.27
C THR A 4 -10.19 12.73 40.09
N THR A 5 -9.22 12.99 39.21
CA THR A 5 -9.45 13.76 37.99
C THR A 5 -10.13 12.87 36.94
N ASN A 6 -11.45 12.88 37.01
CA ASN A 6 -12.43 12.78 35.93
C ASN A 6 -12.00 12.09 34.62
N LYS A 7 -12.21 10.77 34.52
CA LYS A 7 -12.19 10.00 33.27
C LYS A 7 -13.13 10.53 32.17
N ARG A 8 -14.07 11.44 32.48
CA ARG A 8 -14.98 12.05 31.49
C ARG A 8 -14.33 13.16 30.66
N ALA A 9 -13.35 13.89 31.20
CA ALA A 9 -12.68 14.98 30.48
C ALA A 9 -11.84 14.48 29.29
N LEU A 10 -11.32 13.25 29.36
CA LEU A 10 -10.59 12.60 28.27
C LEU A 10 -11.48 12.24 27.06
N ASN A 11 -12.80 12.11 27.26
CA ASN A 11 -13.74 11.78 26.17
C ASN A 11 -14.35 13.02 25.50
N SER A 12 -14.10 14.23 26.02
CA SER A 12 -14.75 15.46 25.57
C SER A 12 -13.75 16.52 25.10
N ALA A 13 -12.55 16.11 24.72
CA ALA A 13 -11.63 17.04 24.09
C ALA A 13 -12.15 17.28 22.67
N PHE A 14 -12.32 18.55 22.30
CA PHE A 14 -12.79 18.96 20.98
C PHE A 14 -11.74 19.82 20.28
N ALA A 15 -11.57 19.63 18.98
CA ALA A 15 -10.81 20.54 18.13
C ALA A 15 -11.78 21.56 17.51
N ILE A 16 -11.36 22.83 17.45
CA ILE A 16 -12.13 23.92 16.84
C ILE A 16 -11.46 24.25 15.50
N ASN A 17 -12.21 24.14 14.41
CA ASN A 17 -11.76 24.58 13.08
C ASN A 17 -11.84 26.12 12.97
N THR A 18 -11.15 26.69 11.97
CA THR A 18 -11.15 28.14 11.68
C THR A 18 -12.54 28.72 11.34
N ASP A 19 -13.54 27.87 11.09
CA ASP A 19 -14.93 28.19 10.84
C ASP A 19 -15.85 28.08 12.09
N GLY A 20 -15.29 27.71 13.24
CA GLY A 20 -16.01 27.57 14.50
C GLY A 20 -16.71 26.21 14.69
N SER A 21 -16.56 25.26 13.77
CA SER A 21 -17.10 23.91 13.93
C SER A 21 -16.29 23.08 14.96
N ILE A 22 -17.01 22.28 15.75
CA ILE A 22 -16.45 21.48 16.85
C ILE A 22 -16.42 20.01 16.42
N ILE A 23 -15.22 19.46 16.27
CA ILE A 23 -15.04 18.03 15.96
C ILE A 23 -14.49 17.32 17.22
N PRO A 24 -15.09 16.22 17.67
CA PRO A 24 -14.53 15.43 18.76
C PRO A 24 -13.11 14.96 18.41
N LEU A 25 -12.12 15.21 19.29
CA LEU A 25 -10.72 14.82 19.05
C LEU A 25 -10.59 13.31 18.76
N LYS A 26 -11.42 12.48 19.39
CA LYS A 26 -11.49 11.03 19.14
C LYS A 26 -11.79 10.68 17.68
N LEU A 27 -12.60 11.47 16.98
CA LEU A 27 -12.91 11.25 15.56
C LEU A 27 -11.72 11.63 14.66
N VAL A 28 -11.07 12.76 14.96
CA VAL A 28 -9.87 13.21 14.24
C VAL A 28 -8.73 12.18 14.36
N THR A 29 -8.43 11.75 15.59
CA THR A 29 -7.35 10.78 15.85
C THR A 29 -7.63 9.42 15.22
N GLN A 30 -8.89 8.95 15.19
CA GLN A 30 -9.23 7.69 14.50
C GLN A 30 -9.02 7.78 13.00
N LYS A 31 -9.38 8.91 12.37
CA LYS A 31 -9.20 9.11 10.93
C LYS A 31 -7.73 9.22 10.55
N GLU A 32 -6.94 9.97 11.32
CA GLU A 32 -5.49 10.07 11.13
C GLU A 32 -4.81 8.69 11.27
N ASN A 33 -5.17 7.93 12.32
CA ASN A 33 -4.64 6.58 12.52
C ASN A 33 -4.97 5.63 11.35
N PHE A 34 -6.20 5.68 10.84
CA PHE A 34 -6.61 4.89 9.68
C PHE A 34 -5.76 5.23 8.45
N GLN A 35 -5.58 6.52 8.16
CA GLN A 35 -4.79 6.95 7.00
C GLN A 35 -3.34 6.43 7.10
N VAL A 36 -2.72 6.52 8.28
CA VAL A 36 -1.36 6.00 8.50
C VAL A 36 -1.31 4.47 8.33
N GLU A 37 -2.27 3.73 8.91
CA GLU A 37 -2.37 2.28 8.75
C GLU A 37 -2.57 1.88 7.28
N ALA A 38 -3.40 2.62 6.55
CA ALA A 38 -3.69 2.39 5.15
C ALA A 38 -2.47 2.67 4.25
N LEU A 39 -1.75 3.77 4.48
CA LEU A 39 -0.50 4.06 3.78
C LEU A 39 0.55 2.98 4.05
N SER A 40 0.67 2.52 5.30
CA SER A 40 1.57 1.41 5.64
C SER A 40 1.15 0.10 4.98
N HIS A 41 -0.15 -0.17 4.87
CA HIS A 41 -0.68 -1.35 4.17
C HIS A 41 -0.33 -1.33 2.68
N LEU A 42 -0.51 -0.18 2.02
CA LEU A 42 -0.16 0.00 0.61
C LEU A 42 1.35 -0.13 0.39
N ASP A 43 2.18 0.45 1.27
CA ASP A 43 3.64 0.33 1.22
C ASP A 43 4.08 -1.14 1.32
N LEU A 44 3.54 -1.89 2.28
CA LEU A 44 3.84 -3.32 2.45
C LEU A 44 3.44 -4.14 1.22
N PHE A 45 2.24 -3.89 0.69
CA PHE A 45 1.77 -4.56 -0.52
C PHE A 45 2.71 -4.31 -1.70
N HIS A 46 3.03 -3.05 -2.00
CA HIS A 46 3.88 -2.70 -3.13
C HIS A 46 5.32 -3.22 -2.95
N LYS A 47 5.87 -3.18 -1.73
CA LYS A 47 7.17 -3.81 -1.43
C LYS A 47 7.13 -5.31 -1.69
N TYR A 48 6.14 -6.02 -1.17
CA TYR A 48 6.05 -7.46 -1.38
C TYR A 48 5.76 -7.85 -2.83
N PHE A 49 5.00 -7.05 -3.56
CA PHE A 49 4.63 -7.39 -4.93
C PHE A 49 5.73 -7.03 -5.94
N TYR A 50 6.42 -5.90 -5.76
CA TYR A 50 7.35 -5.33 -6.74
C TYR A 50 8.82 -5.34 -6.31
N ASN A 51 9.16 -5.51 -5.04
CA ASN A 51 10.57 -5.63 -4.62
C ASN A 51 10.95 -7.10 -4.55
N ILE A 52 11.22 -7.68 -5.72
CA ILE A 52 11.40 -9.12 -5.90
C ILE A 52 12.65 -9.48 -6.70
N ASP A 53 13.25 -10.60 -6.31
CA ASP A 53 14.35 -11.27 -7.01
C ASP A 53 14.22 -12.79 -6.84
N ALA A 54 15.13 -13.55 -7.47
CA ALA A 54 15.09 -15.01 -7.46
C ALA A 54 15.08 -15.64 -6.05
N SER A 55 15.61 -14.96 -5.03
CA SER A 55 15.73 -15.47 -3.66
C SER A 55 14.47 -15.26 -2.82
N ASN A 56 13.61 -14.31 -3.18
CA ASN A 56 12.52 -13.86 -2.32
C ASN A 56 11.14 -13.84 -2.99
N TYR A 57 11.04 -13.96 -4.33
CA TYR A 57 9.81 -13.69 -5.06
C TYR A 57 8.61 -14.52 -4.56
N GLU A 58 8.78 -15.83 -4.31
CA GLU A 58 7.66 -16.69 -3.86
C GLU A 58 7.11 -16.25 -2.50
N ARG A 59 8.01 -16.00 -1.55
CA ARG A 59 7.65 -15.61 -0.19
C ARG A 59 7.01 -14.23 -0.18
N ASN A 60 7.56 -13.28 -0.94
CA ASN A 60 7.05 -11.93 -1.01
C ASN A 60 5.68 -11.91 -1.71
N LEU A 61 5.51 -12.57 -2.85
CA LEU A 61 4.23 -12.66 -3.54
C LEU A 61 3.16 -13.34 -2.69
N LYS A 62 3.50 -14.43 -1.97
CA LYS A 62 2.57 -15.05 -1.02
C LYS A 62 2.06 -14.04 0.02
N LYS A 63 2.93 -13.19 0.56
CA LYS A 63 2.53 -12.14 1.50
C LYS A 63 1.67 -11.07 0.83
N ALA A 64 2.03 -10.62 -0.37
CA ALA A 64 1.25 -9.63 -1.11
C ALA A 64 -0.17 -10.12 -1.40
N LEU A 65 -0.34 -11.41 -1.74
CA LEU A 65 -1.65 -12.01 -2.00
C LEU A 65 -2.56 -12.08 -0.76
N TRP A 66 -2.00 -12.05 0.46
CA TRP A 66 -2.81 -11.92 1.68
C TRP A 66 -3.39 -10.51 1.90
N LEU A 67 -2.83 -9.50 1.24
CA LEU A 67 -3.21 -8.10 1.40
C LEU A 67 -4.25 -7.65 0.36
N GLY A 68 -4.57 -8.49 -0.62
CA GLY A 68 -5.52 -8.19 -1.68
C GLY A 68 -6.56 -9.28 -1.89
N ASN A 69 -7.62 -8.94 -2.61
CA ASN A 69 -8.62 -9.91 -3.05
C ASN A 69 -8.28 -10.49 -4.44
N SER A 70 -9.27 -11.12 -5.05
CA SER A 70 -9.18 -11.69 -6.41
C SER A 70 -8.61 -10.75 -7.49
N SER A 71 -8.72 -9.42 -7.38
CA SER A 71 -8.09 -8.52 -8.36
C SER A 71 -6.57 -8.61 -8.33
N VAL A 72 -5.99 -8.75 -7.14
CA VAL A 72 -4.54 -8.94 -6.96
C VAL A 72 -4.13 -10.34 -7.41
N ASP A 73 -4.94 -11.36 -7.10
CA ASP A 73 -4.69 -12.73 -7.60
C ASP A 73 -4.69 -12.80 -9.13
N ASN A 74 -5.62 -12.09 -9.77
CA ASN A 74 -5.72 -12.02 -11.22
C ASN A 74 -4.49 -11.35 -11.82
N LEU A 75 -4.01 -10.24 -11.23
CA LEU A 75 -2.77 -9.59 -11.66
C LEU A 75 -1.57 -10.53 -11.55
N TYR A 76 -1.43 -11.23 -10.41
CA TYR A 76 -0.37 -12.22 -10.23
C TYR A 76 -0.41 -13.31 -11.31
N ARG A 77 -1.61 -13.87 -11.58
CA ARG A 77 -1.80 -14.90 -12.61
C ARG A 77 -1.48 -14.39 -14.00
N GLN A 78 -1.88 -13.16 -14.32
CA GLN A 78 -1.57 -12.50 -15.59
C GLN A 78 -0.05 -12.35 -15.76
N LYS A 79 0.65 -11.75 -14.80
CA LYS A 79 2.12 -11.60 -14.85
C LYS A 79 2.84 -12.95 -14.96
N LYS A 80 2.30 -13.99 -14.31
CA LYS A 80 2.82 -15.35 -14.43
C LYS A 80 2.63 -15.91 -15.84
N ALA A 81 1.45 -15.74 -16.44
CA ALA A 81 1.16 -16.16 -17.81
C ALA A 81 2.02 -15.40 -18.84
N ASP A 82 2.25 -14.11 -18.62
CA ASP A 82 3.12 -13.25 -19.43
C ASP A 82 4.62 -13.56 -19.24
N GLY A 83 4.96 -14.53 -18.39
CA GLY A 83 6.32 -15.01 -18.16
C GLY A 83 7.20 -14.05 -17.35
N VAL A 84 6.64 -13.06 -16.65
CA VAL A 84 7.40 -12.09 -15.84
C VAL A 84 8.31 -12.80 -14.84
N TYR A 85 7.75 -13.71 -14.05
CA TYR A 85 8.51 -14.44 -13.02
C TYR A 85 9.48 -15.45 -13.62
N ASN A 86 9.16 -16.05 -14.77
CA ASN A 86 10.07 -16.93 -15.48
C ASN A 86 11.33 -16.17 -15.94
N ARG A 87 11.16 -14.96 -16.51
CA ARG A 87 12.27 -14.10 -16.90
C ARG A 87 13.08 -13.63 -15.70
N LEU A 88 12.42 -13.30 -14.60
CA LEU A 88 13.08 -12.92 -13.34
C LEU A 88 14.04 -14.01 -12.86
N LEU A 89 13.64 -15.29 -12.94
CA LEU A 89 14.50 -16.42 -12.59
C LEU A 89 15.57 -16.70 -13.65
N GLN A 90 15.19 -16.78 -14.93
CA GLN A 90 16.10 -17.17 -16.02
C GLN A 90 17.24 -16.18 -16.22
N TYR A 91 16.97 -14.88 -16.06
CA TYR A 91 17.96 -13.82 -16.24
C TYR A 91 18.47 -13.24 -14.93
N SER A 92 18.13 -13.87 -13.79
CA SER A 92 18.50 -13.40 -12.44
C SER A 92 18.20 -11.91 -12.24
N LEU A 93 17.04 -11.46 -12.70
CA LEU A 93 16.65 -10.05 -12.62
C LEU A 93 16.43 -9.67 -11.17
N VAL A 94 16.93 -8.50 -10.79
CA VAL A 94 16.64 -7.89 -9.49
C VAL A 94 15.72 -6.71 -9.73
N GLN A 95 14.47 -6.85 -9.31
CA GLN A 95 13.51 -5.75 -9.30
C GLN A 95 13.53 -5.09 -7.92
N LYS A 96 14.06 -3.87 -7.85
CA LYS A 96 14.25 -3.15 -6.59
C LYS A 96 13.35 -1.93 -6.55
N VAL A 97 12.48 -1.85 -5.56
CA VAL A 97 11.65 -0.65 -5.33
C VAL A 97 12.51 0.44 -4.72
N LEU A 98 12.50 1.62 -5.34
CA LEU A 98 13.20 2.81 -4.89
C LEU A 98 12.30 3.69 -4.01
N SER A 99 11.07 3.91 -4.46
CA SER A 99 10.08 4.72 -3.74
C SER A 99 8.67 4.22 -3.98
N ILE A 100 7.83 4.43 -2.98
CA ILE A 100 6.38 4.20 -3.03
C ILE A 100 5.74 5.45 -2.48
N ASP A 101 4.99 6.15 -3.32
CA ASP A 101 4.20 7.31 -2.93
C ASP A 101 2.72 6.97 -3.11
N SER A 102 1.97 6.96 -2.02
CA SER A 102 0.56 6.56 -2.00
C SER A 102 -0.32 7.71 -1.53
N GLN A 103 -1.37 7.96 -2.28
CA GLN A 103 -2.42 8.93 -1.95
C GLN A 103 -3.71 8.17 -1.75
N ILE A 104 -4.47 8.56 -0.73
CA ILE A 104 -5.73 7.94 -0.36
C ILE A 104 -6.78 9.04 -0.31
N GLU A 105 -7.90 8.79 -0.99
CA GLU A 105 -9.06 9.66 -1.02
C GLU A 105 -10.28 8.88 -0.52
N GLU A 106 -11.08 9.53 0.31
CA GLU A 106 -12.34 8.97 0.78
C GLU A 106 -13.48 9.53 -0.09
N GLN A 107 -14.15 8.66 -0.83
CA GLN A 107 -15.29 9.01 -1.66
C GLN A 107 -16.51 8.16 -1.29
N ASN A 108 -17.54 8.81 -0.75
CA ASN A 108 -18.82 8.17 -0.38
C ASN A 108 -18.67 6.94 0.53
N GLY A 109 -17.72 6.98 1.47
CA GLY A 109 -17.45 5.86 2.40
C GLY A 109 -16.58 4.74 1.83
N ASN A 110 -16.10 4.87 0.58
CA ASN A 110 -15.07 4.01 0.01
C ASN A 110 -13.72 4.73 0.02
N PHE A 111 -12.66 4.01 0.37
CA PHE A 111 -11.30 4.51 0.30
C PHE A 111 -10.70 4.11 -1.05
N ILE A 112 -10.40 5.09 -1.87
CA ILE A 112 -9.75 4.91 -3.17
C ILE A 112 -8.29 5.31 -2.97
N PHE A 113 -7.36 4.58 -3.57
CA PHE A 113 -5.96 4.95 -3.55
C PHE A 113 -5.38 5.05 -4.95
N ARG A 114 -4.35 5.88 -5.05
CA ARG A 114 -3.43 5.95 -6.17
C ARG A 114 -2.01 5.84 -5.63
N THR A 115 -1.25 4.89 -6.14
CA THR A 115 0.13 4.66 -5.74
C THR A 115 1.07 4.79 -6.93
N VAL A 116 2.08 5.63 -6.80
CA VAL A 116 3.23 5.73 -7.71
C VAL A 116 4.36 4.90 -7.10
N THR A 117 4.77 3.84 -7.80
CA THR A 117 5.91 3.00 -7.41
C THR A 117 7.02 3.21 -8.43
N VAL A 118 8.18 3.67 -7.96
CA VAL A 118 9.40 3.75 -8.78
C VAL A 118 10.28 2.56 -8.43
N PHE A 119 10.68 1.79 -9.44
CA PHE A 119 11.54 0.63 -9.24
C PHE A 119 12.53 0.48 -10.39
N GLU A 120 13.66 -0.14 -10.07
CA GLU A 120 14.70 -0.49 -11.04
C GLU A 120 14.65 -1.98 -11.36
N ILE A 121 14.95 -2.31 -12.60
CA ILE A 121 15.23 -3.69 -13.03
C ILE A 121 16.70 -3.76 -13.39
N ASN A 122 17.49 -4.43 -12.55
CA ASN A 122 18.89 -4.72 -12.82
C ASN A 122 19.00 -6.05 -13.56
N ARG A 123 19.62 -6.02 -14.75
CA ARG A 123 19.89 -7.17 -15.63
C ARG A 123 21.37 -7.55 -15.69
N GLY A 124 22.14 -7.20 -14.66
CA GLY A 124 23.59 -7.37 -14.58
C GLY A 124 24.35 -6.17 -15.13
N SER A 125 24.30 -5.95 -16.45
CA SER A 125 25.04 -4.87 -17.12
C SER A 125 24.22 -3.60 -17.34
N ILE A 126 22.90 -3.68 -17.25
CA ILE A 126 21.98 -2.58 -17.51
C ILE A 126 21.01 -2.47 -16.34
N ILE A 127 20.80 -1.23 -15.87
CA ILE A 127 19.77 -0.88 -14.90
C ILE A 127 18.76 0.00 -15.63
N ASP A 128 17.52 -0.45 -15.65
CA ASP A 128 16.41 0.32 -16.21
C ASP A 128 15.49 0.76 -15.08
N THR A 129 15.17 2.05 -15.02
CA THR A 129 14.22 2.60 -14.03
C THR A 129 12.82 2.72 -14.64
N TYR A 130 11.81 2.35 -13.87
CA TYR A 130 10.40 2.41 -14.26
C TYR A 130 9.56 3.13 -13.21
N GLU A 131 8.58 3.88 -13.69
CA GLU A 131 7.50 4.43 -12.90
C GLU A 131 6.21 3.64 -13.20
N LEU A 132 5.62 3.08 -12.16
CA LEU A 132 4.33 2.41 -12.19
C LEU A 132 3.30 3.24 -11.43
N VAL A 133 2.21 3.60 -12.11
CA VAL A 133 1.03 4.19 -11.45
C VAL A 133 -0.03 3.11 -11.33
N SER A 134 -0.46 2.82 -10.11
CA SER A 134 -1.52 1.86 -9.80
C SER A 134 -2.63 2.50 -8.99
N THR A 135 -3.83 1.95 -9.11
CA THR A 135 -5.02 2.41 -8.37
C THR A 135 -5.80 1.23 -7.84
N GLY A 136 -6.64 1.48 -6.85
CA GLY A 136 -7.62 0.52 -6.37
C GLY A 136 -8.41 1.08 -5.19
N ASN A 137 -9.11 0.18 -4.51
CA ASN A 137 -9.90 0.49 -3.34
C ASN A 137 -9.36 -0.24 -2.11
N LEU A 138 -9.54 0.35 -0.93
CA LEU A 138 -9.29 -0.27 0.37
C LEU A 138 -10.61 -0.49 1.08
N ILE A 139 -10.81 -1.72 1.57
CA ILE A 139 -11.93 -2.06 2.44
C ILE A 139 -11.40 -2.54 3.79
N ILE A 140 -12.19 -2.34 4.84
CA ILE A 140 -11.88 -2.82 6.18
C ILE A 140 -12.34 -4.28 6.29
N VAL A 141 -11.48 -5.13 6.84
CA VAL A 141 -11.73 -6.54 7.11
C VAL A 141 -11.24 -6.91 8.51
N ASP A 142 -11.62 -8.09 8.98
CA ASP A 142 -11.13 -8.58 10.27
C ASP A 142 -9.59 -8.71 10.26
N ARG A 143 -8.97 -8.18 11.31
CA ARG A 143 -7.52 -8.25 11.49
C ARG A 143 -7.08 -9.70 11.66
N ASN A 144 -6.04 -10.10 10.92
CA ASN A 144 -5.50 -11.46 10.96
C ASN A 144 -3.99 -11.42 11.15
N PHE A 145 -3.49 -11.79 12.32
CA PHE A 145 -2.05 -11.88 12.56
C PHE A 145 -1.53 -13.30 12.27
N PRO A 146 -0.42 -13.46 11.52
CA PRO A 146 0.51 -12.42 11.07
C PRO A 146 0.26 -11.87 9.65
N ASN A 147 -0.74 -12.36 8.92
CA ASN A 147 -0.83 -12.16 7.46
C ASN A 147 -1.41 -10.79 7.04
N ASN A 148 -2.38 -10.27 7.78
CA ASN A 148 -3.03 -8.98 7.55
C ASN A 148 -3.32 -8.28 8.90
N PRO A 149 -2.28 -7.77 9.59
CA PRO A 149 -2.43 -7.14 10.90
C PRO A 149 -3.20 -5.82 10.86
N HIS A 150 -3.22 -5.13 9.71
CA HIS A 150 -3.93 -3.86 9.53
C HIS A 150 -5.45 -4.06 9.44
N GLY A 151 -5.91 -5.23 8.97
CA GLY A 151 -7.34 -5.45 8.73
C GLY A 151 -7.84 -4.63 7.55
N LEU A 152 -7.00 -4.48 6.53
CA LEU A 152 -7.33 -3.79 5.29
C LEU A 152 -7.18 -4.76 4.13
N LEU A 153 -8.00 -4.61 3.11
CA LEU A 153 -7.92 -5.44 1.92
C LEU A 153 -7.94 -4.56 0.68
N ILE A 154 -6.95 -4.77 -0.19
CA ILE A 154 -6.87 -4.14 -1.50
C ILE A 154 -7.85 -4.84 -2.44
N THR A 155 -8.69 -4.05 -3.09
CA THR A 155 -9.71 -4.52 -4.04
C THR A 155 -9.70 -3.65 -5.28
N ASN A 156 -10.20 -4.18 -6.41
CA ASN A 156 -10.23 -3.47 -7.69
C ASN A 156 -8.86 -2.91 -8.10
N TYR A 157 -7.78 -3.68 -7.82
CA TYR A 157 -6.42 -3.27 -8.13
C TYR A 157 -6.19 -3.21 -9.64
N PHE A 158 -5.57 -2.12 -10.10
CA PHE A 158 -5.24 -1.93 -11.51
C PHE A 158 -3.88 -1.23 -11.68
N GLU A 159 -3.07 -1.72 -12.62
CA GLU A 159 -1.84 -1.07 -13.07
C GLU A 159 -2.18 -0.14 -14.24
N ASN A 160 -2.25 1.17 -14.01
CA ASN A 160 -2.71 2.15 -15.00
C ASN A 160 -1.66 2.44 -16.07
N THR A 161 -0.43 2.71 -15.64
CA THR A 161 0.66 3.06 -16.55
C THR A 161 1.97 2.49 -16.05
N LEU A 162 2.76 1.94 -16.96
CA LEU A 162 4.15 1.57 -16.73
C LEU A 162 5.01 2.35 -17.73
N LYS A 163 5.83 3.26 -17.22
CA LYS A 163 6.72 4.10 -18.04
C LYS A 163 8.15 3.81 -17.69
N LYS A 164 8.99 3.60 -18.70
CA LYS A 164 10.44 3.61 -18.50
C LYS A 164 10.88 5.05 -18.31
N LEU A 165 11.59 5.33 -17.22
CA LEU A 165 12.26 6.61 -17.03
C LEU A 165 13.59 6.53 -17.78
N ASN A 166 13.76 7.39 -18.78
CA ASN A 166 15.04 7.53 -19.44
C ASN A 166 15.86 8.54 -18.64
N ASP A 167 17.12 8.20 -18.35
CA ASP A 167 18.11 9.18 -17.95
C ASP A 167 18.41 10.08 -19.17
N GLU A 168 17.52 11.03 -19.47
CA GLU A 168 17.90 12.17 -20.31
C GLU A 168 18.55 13.21 -19.38
N ASN A 169 19.89 13.14 -19.36
CA ASN A 169 20.90 14.11 -18.90
C ASN A 169 20.45 15.32 -18.08
#